data_AF-A0AAE0E1E4-F1
#
_entry.id   AF-A0AAE0E1E4-F1
#
_cell.length_a   1.000
_cell.length_b   1.000
_cell.length_c   1.000
_cell.angle_alpha   90.00
_cell.angle_beta   90.00
_cell.angle_gamma   90.00
#
_symmetry.space_group_name_H-M   'P 1'
#
loop_
_entity.id
_entity.type
_entity.pdbx_description
1 polymer ?
#
loop_
_entity_poly.entity_id
_entity_poly.type
_entity_poly.pdbx_seq_one_letter_code
_entity_poly.pdbx_strand_id
1 'polypeptide(L)'
;MKEVAGPEAVRVLVATKAKPSHDNGSLLEKEFYESFLDVLNSPKQTGRFNISTQFAYYKEVVYKPDFEKKIMGKPVVYDMDMSSGDFLALLYLLKLPVELINLKGILISPTGWATSATVDVVYDLLHMMGRDDIPVGLGDVFAVGQVHPTFPGIGDCKYVKAIPLGSGGLMDSDTLYGLARDLPRSPRRYTAENSVKSGAPRDTDHPELRQPSAVDVWKSIVESLDPGSKITILTNGPLTNLAKIIHSENSTSVIQEVYIVGGNIDNDTNKGNVFTVPSNEHAEFNIFLDPLAAKIVFESKLNITLIPLQLQKRVGSVCAILNQLGTKSGTPESAFSVAPAVKAMAITTET
;
A
#
# COMPACT_ATOMS: atom_id res chain seq x y z
N MET A 1 20.59 -5.16 29.07
CA MET A 1 21.02 -6.40 28.38
C MET A 1 22.30 -6.90 29.02
N LYS A 2 22.50 -8.21 29.11
CA LYS A 2 23.71 -8.80 29.69
C LYS A 2 24.64 -9.12 28.52
N GLU A 3 25.83 -8.50 28.48
CA GLU A 3 26.83 -8.82 27.45
C GLU A 3 27.30 -10.28 27.64
N VAL A 4 27.41 -11.01 26.54
CA VAL A 4 27.90 -12.39 26.52
C VAL A 4 29.11 -12.45 25.60
N ALA A 5 30.25 -12.88 26.12
CA ALA A 5 31.46 -13.10 25.34
C ALA A 5 31.64 -14.60 25.11
N GLY A 6 31.65 -15.04 23.85
CA GLY A 6 31.85 -16.43 23.46
C GLY A 6 32.11 -16.58 21.96
N PRO A 7 32.58 -17.75 21.50
CA PRO A 7 32.90 -18.01 20.09
C PRO A 7 31.67 -17.95 19.17
N GLU A 8 30.45 -17.98 19.72
CA GLU A 8 29.18 -17.78 19.00
C GLU A 8 28.62 -16.34 19.12
N ALA A 9 29.34 -15.41 19.77
CA ALA A 9 28.87 -14.05 19.95
C ALA A 9 29.04 -13.22 18.66
N VAL A 10 27.98 -12.53 18.25
CA VAL A 10 27.98 -11.60 17.11
C VAL A 10 28.41 -10.21 17.60
N ARG A 11 29.37 -9.59 16.91
CA ARG A 11 29.72 -8.18 17.17
C ARG A 11 28.59 -7.29 16.69
N VAL A 12 27.88 -6.69 17.63
CA VAL A 12 26.88 -5.65 17.36
C VAL A 12 27.40 -4.34 17.93
N LEU A 13 27.39 -3.28 17.13
CA LEU A 13 27.66 -1.93 17.61
C LEU A 13 26.41 -1.43 18.34
N VAL A 14 26.48 -1.37 19.67
CA VAL A 14 25.40 -0.83 20.51
C VAL A 14 25.78 0.59 20.91
N ALA A 15 24.93 1.56 20.62
CA ALA A 15 25.11 2.92 21.10
C ALA A 15 24.98 2.95 22.63
N THR A 16 26.09 3.10 23.34
CA THR A 16 26.13 3.09 24.81
C THR A 16 25.95 4.47 25.43
N LYS A 17 26.15 5.54 24.65
CA LYS A 17 26.01 6.93 25.10
C LYS A 17 25.63 7.83 23.93
N ALA A 18 24.66 8.72 24.13
CA ALA A 18 24.41 9.81 23.20
C ALA A 18 25.58 10.83 23.25
N LYS A 19 25.78 11.56 22.15
CA LYS A 19 26.81 12.62 22.08
C LYS A 19 26.58 13.68 23.15
N PRO A 20 27.60 14.41 23.61
CA PRO A 20 27.42 15.54 24.54
C PRO A 20 26.70 16.70 23.86
N SER A 21 25.87 17.44 24.60
CA SER A 21 25.29 18.69 24.08
C SER A 21 26.39 19.67 23.70
N HIS A 22 26.27 20.30 22.53
CA HIS A 22 27.19 21.34 22.06
C HIS A 22 26.84 22.74 22.60
N ASP A 23 25.69 22.88 23.28
CA ASP A 23 25.24 24.13 23.87
C ASP A 23 25.61 24.18 25.36
N ASN A 24 26.60 25.00 25.70
CA ASN A 24 27.08 25.20 27.08
C ASN A 24 26.03 25.83 28.02
N GLY A 25 24.89 26.29 27.51
CA GLY A 25 23.77 26.83 28.30
C GLY A 25 22.62 25.85 28.55
N SER A 26 22.61 24.69 27.90
CA SER A 26 21.52 23.71 28.04
C SER A 26 21.65 22.90 29.33
N LEU A 27 20.52 22.65 30.00
CA LEU A 27 20.44 21.75 31.16
C LEU A 27 20.58 20.27 30.77
N LEU A 28 20.61 19.95 29.47
CA LEU A 28 20.76 18.58 28.97
C LEU A 28 22.25 18.24 28.76
N GLU A 29 22.74 17.24 29.50
CA GLU A 29 24.13 16.75 29.39
C GLU A 29 24.43 15.98 28.08
N LYS A 30 23.39 15.59 27.34
CA LYS A 30 23.47 14.79 26.12
C LYS A 30 22.74 15.51 24.99
N GLU A 31 23.26 15.39 23.77
CA GLU A 31 22.70 15.85 22.50
C GLU A 31 21.40 15.09 22.19
N PHE A 32 20.37 15.43 22.94
CA PHE A 32 18.99 15.25 22.53
C PHE A 32 18.49 16.66 22.27
N TYR A 33 18.08 16.92 21.03
CA TYR A 33 17.42 18.18 20.73
C TYR A 33 16.17 18.26 21.61
N GLU A 34 16.06 19.34 22.39
CA GLU A 34 14.99 19.56 23.39
C GLU A 34 13.59 19.30 22.81
N SER A 35 13.43 19.49 21.50
CA SER A 35 12.34 18.94 20.71
C SER A 35 12.78 18.66 19.28
N PHE A 36 12.26 17.60 18.67
CA PHE A 36 12.33 17.39 17.21
C PHE A 36 11.81 18.63 16.44
N LEU A 37 10.83 19.34 17.01
CA LEU A 37 10.30 20.57 16.43
C LEU A 37 11.32 21.71 16.48
N ASP A 38 12.19 21.78 17.49
CA ASP A 38 13.22 22.82 17.59
C ASP A 38 14.32 22.64 16.53
N VAL A 39 14.60 21.39 16.14
CA VAL A 39 15.48 21.06 15.01
C VAL A 39 14.88 21.57 13.71
N LEU A 40 13.61 21.25 13.46
CA LEU A 40 12.91 21.66 12.24
C LEU A 40 12.76 23.18 12.15
N ASN A 41 12.52 23.83 13.29
CA ASN A 41 12.31 25.28 13.38
C ASN A 41 13.62 26.09 13.52
N SER A 42 14.78 25.43 13.60
CA SER A 42 16.08 26.10 13.67
C SER A 42 16.28 27.04 12.47
N PRO A 43 16.72 28.31 12.68
CA PRO A 43 17.05 29.28 11.62
C PRO A 43 17.95 28.74 10.50
N LYS A 44 18.81 27.76 10.83
CA LYS A 44 19.73 27.09 9.89
C LYS A 44 19.05 26.01 9.04
N GLN A 45 17.89 25.50 9.48
CA GLN A 45 17.05 24.54 8.77
C GLN A 45 15.83 25.21 8.12
N THR A 46 15.53 26.46 8.50
CA THR A 46 14.45 27.27 7.90
C THR A 46 14.76 27.51 6.42
N GLY A 47 13.93 26.91 5.55
CA GLY A 47 14.12 26.91 4.10
C GLY A 47 14.42 25.53 3.50
N ARG A 48 14.90 24.55 4.28
CA ARG A 48 14.99 23.15 3.83
C ARG A 48 13.65 22.43 3.87
N PHE A 49 12.81 22.77 4.84
CA PHE A 49 11.46 22.23 5.01
C PHE A 49 10.48 23.39 5.19
N ASN A 50 10.21 24.12 4.12
CA ASN A 50 9.15 25.12 4.16
C ASN A 50 7.78 24.41 4.03
N ILE A 51 7.12 24.18 5.17
CA ILE A 51 5.84 23.46 5.28
C ILE A 51 4.73 24.16 4.49
N SER A 52 4.77 25.50 4.36
CA SER A 52 3.78 26.24 3.57
C SER A 52 3.97 26.08 2.06
N THR A 53 5.18 25.71 1.61
CA THR A 53 5.45 25.33 0.21
C THR A 53 5.45 23.82 -0.03
N GLN A 54 5.53 22.99 1.03
CA GLN A 54 5.48 21.53 0.91
C GLN A 54 4.16 21.04 0.32
N PHE A 55 3.09 21.81 0.50
CA PHE A 55 1.77 21.50 -0.04
C PHE A 55 1.17 22.72 -0.74
N ALA A 56 1.87 23.23 -1.76
CA ALA A 56 1.47 24.43 -2.51
C ALA A 56 0.04 24.37 -3.11
N TYR A 57 -0.54 23.16 -3.20
CA TYR A 57 -1.85 22.91 -3.82
C TYR A 57 -2.94 22.44 -2.82
N TYR A 58 -2.73 22.55 -1.51
CA TYR A 58 -3.74 22.11 -0.55
C TYR A 58 -5.00 23.00 -0.59
N LYS A 59 -6.15 22.38 -0.86
CA LYS A 59 -7.49 22.98 -0.73
C LYS A 59 -8.40 21.98 -0.02
N GLU A 60 -9.20 22.47 0.94
CA GLU A 60 -10.15 21.63 1.68
C GLU A 60 -11.45 21.42 0.87
N VAL A 61 -11.31 20.84 -0.32
CA VAL A 61 -12.42 20.57 -1.25
C VAL A 61 -12.38 19.10 -1.62
N VAL A 62 -13.54 18.45 -1.65
CA VAL A 62 -13.66 17.04 -2.06
C VAL A 62 -14.21 16.99 -3.48
N TYR A 63 -13.58 16.24 -4.36
CA TYR A 63 -14.01 16.08 -5.75
C TYR A 63 -14.76 14.76 -5.93
N LYS A 64 -16.07 14.86 -6.11
CA LYS A 64 -16.94 13.72 -6.40
C LYS A 64 -17.66 13.94 -7.73
N PRO A 65 -17.61 12.99 -8.66
CA PRO A 65 -18.38 13.06 -9.88
C PRO A 65 -19.88 12.87 -9.59
N ASP A 66 -20.72 13.55 -10.36
CA ASP A 66 -22.15 13.32 -10.40
C ASP A 66 -22.47 12.30 -11.51
N PHE A 67 -23.02 11.16 -11.11
CA PHE A 67 -23.39 10.05 -11.99
C PHE A 67 -24.90 9.88 -12.16
N GLU A 68 -25.75 10.78 -11.66
CA GLU A 68 -27.21 10.60 -11.56
C GLU A 68 -27.91 10.17 -12.86
N LYS A 69 -27.33 10.46 -14.03
CA LYS A 69 -27.91 10.13 -15.35
C LYS A 69 -27.19 9.01 -16.09
N LYS A 70 -26.15 8.40 -15.50
CA LYS A 70 -25.33 7.39 -16.16
C LYS A 70 -25.76 5.99 -15.74
N ILE A 71 -25.83 5.10 -16.73
CA ILE A 71 -25.98 3.67 -16.49
C ILE A 71 -24.61 3.18 -16.04
N MET A 72 -24.55 2.63 -14.83
CA MET A 72 -23.30 2.12 -14.29
C MET A 72 -22.95 0.79 -14.93
N GLY A 73 -21.68 0.65 -15.29
CA GLY A 73 -21.13 -0.58 -15.83
C GLY A 73 -20.92 -1.63 -14.76
N LYS A 74 -20.06 -2.59 -15.08
CA LYS A 74 -19.79 -3.74 -14.23
C LYS A 74 -19.20 -3.30 -12.87
N PRO A 75 -19.78 -3.70 -11.72
CA PRO A 75 -19.21 -3.40 -10.41
C PRO A 75 -17.88 -4.11 -10.22
N VAL A 76 -16.83 -3.33 -9.93
CA VAL A 76 -15.47 -3.83 -9.71
C VAL A 76 -14.93 -3.36 -8.37
N VAL A 77 -14.28 -4.27 -7.64
CA VAL A 77 -13.44 -3.95 -6.49
C VAL A 77 -12.00 -4.27 -6.86
N TYR A 78 -11.09 -3.35 -6.57
CA TYR A 78 -9.66 -3.51 -6.87
C TYR A 78 -8.86 -3.70 -5.58
N ASP A 79 -8.20 -4.84 -5.45
CA ASP A 79 -7.32 -5.19 -4.33
C ASP A 79 -5.86 -5.08 -4.78
N MET A 80 -5.12 -4.17 -4.15
CA MET A 80 -3.78 -3.77 -4.55
C MET A 80 -2.84 -3.68 -3.36
N ASP A 81 -1.55 -3.86 -3.60
CA ASP A 81 -0.53 -3.72 -2.56
C ASP A 81 0.35 -2.48 -2.74
N MET A 82 -0.02 -1.56 -3.63
CA MET A 82 0.65 -0.28 -3.89
C MET A 82 2.04 -0.39 -4.56
N SER A 83 2.29 -1.42 -5.38
CA SER A 83 3.42 -1.40 -6.30
C SER A 83 3.24 -0.35 -7.42
N SER A 84 4.30 -0.06 -8.19
CA SER A 84 4.17 0.80 -9.38
C SER A 84 3.20 0.24 -10.43
N GLY A 85 3.12 -1.09 -10.55
CA GLY A 85 2.15 -1.74 -11.42
C GLY A 85 0.71 -1.48 -10.97
N ASP A 86 0.47 -1.47 -9.67
CA ASP A 86 -0.85 -1.21 -9.11
C ASP A 86 -1.33 0.21 -9.35
N PHE A 87 -0.46 1.19 -9.17
CA PHE A 87 -0.83 2.57 -9.45
C PHE A 87 -1.14 2.79 -10.93
N LEU A 88 -0.40 2.15 -11.85
CA LEU A 88 -0.73 2.20 -13.27
C LEU A 88 -2.08 1.55 -13.57
N ALA A 89 -2.37 0.39 -12.98
CA ALA A 89 -3.66 -0.28 -13.12
C ALA A 89 -4.80 0.57 -12.56
N LEU A 90 -4.60 1.21 -11.40
CA LEU A 90 -5.57 2.13 -10.80
C LEU A 90 -5.84 3.32 -11.71
N LEU A 91 -4.80 3.99 -12.24
CA LEU A 91 -4.96 5.10 -13.18
C LEU A 91 -5.75 4.67 -14.43
N TYR A 92 -5.47 3.47 -14.94
CA TYR A 92 -6.21 2.90 -16.06
C TYR A 92 -7.69 2.70 -15.70
N LEU A 93 -8.00 2.06 -14.57
CA LEU A 93 -9.37 1.84 -14.09
C LEU A 93 -10.14 3.15 -13.90
N LEU A 94 -9.50 4.19 -13.36
CA LEU A 94 -10.11 5.50 -13.14
C LEU A 94 -10.40 6.27 -14.44
N LYS A 95 -9.72 5.91 -15.54
CA LYS A 95 -9.94 6.49 -16.88
C LYS A 95 -10.94 5.73 -17.73
N LEU A 96 -11.27 4.50 -17.37
CA LEU A 96 -12.30 3.76 -18.08
C LEU A 96 -13.66 4.46 -17.94
N PRO A 97 -14.50 4.44 -18.98
CA PRO A 97 -15.89 4.89 -18.86
C PRO A 97 -16.60 4.13 -17.74
N VAL A 98 -17.30 4.86 -16.87
CA VAL A 98 -18.03 4.28 -15.73
C VAL A 98 -19.18 3.39 -16.18
N GLU A 99 -19.65 3.58 -17.41
CA GLU A 99 -20.63 2.76 -18.11
C GLU A 99 -20.07 1.37 -18.49
N LEU A 100 -18.75 1.23 -18.54
CA LEU A 100 -18.07 -0.04 -18.79
C LEU A 100 -17.67 -0.70 -17.47
N ILE A 101 -16.89 0.02 -16.65
CA ILE A 101 -16.40 -0.45 -15.36
C ILE A 101 -16.76 0.57 -14.28
N ASN A 102 -17.53 0.12 -13.29
CA ASN A 102 -17.85 0.91 -12.11
C ASN A 102 -16.95 0.47 -10.96
N LEU A 103 -15.83 1.17 -10.76
CA LEU A 103 -14.94 0.94 -9.62
C LEU A 103 -15.65 1.36 -8.32
N LYS A 104 -16.11 0.36 -7.56
CA LYS A 104 -16.89 0.50 -6.33
C LYS A 104 -16.03 0.71 -5.08
N GLY A 105 -14.78 0.28 -5.10
CA GLY A 105 -13.88 0.42 -3.97
C GLY A 105 -12.49 -0.14 -4.23
N ILE A 106 -11.56 0.26 -3.36
CA ILE A 106 -10.17 -0.18 -3.39
C ILE A 106 -9.84 -0.82 -2.04
N LEU A 107 -9.21 -1.99 -2.07
CA LEU A 107 -8.69 -2.67 -0.89
C LEU A 107 -7.17 -2.62 -0.96
N ILE A 108 -6.53 -2.25 0.15
CA ILE A 108 -5.07 -2.17 0.24
C ILE A 108 -4.55 -3.37 1.01
N SER A 109 -3.53 -4.05 0.51
CA SER A 109 -2.88 -5.21 1.11
C SER A 109 -1.50 -4.84 1.68
N PRO A 110 -1.36 -4.53 2.99
CA PRO A 110 -0.08 -4.17 3.61
C PRO A 110 0.88 -5.36 3.80
N THR A 111 0.43 -6.57 3.48
CA THR A 111 1.30 -7.75 3.37
C THR A 111 2.24 -7.67 2.17
N GLY A 112 1.96 -6.80 1.19
CA GLY A 112 2.86 -6.48 0.07
C GLY A 112 3.60 -5.15 0.25
N TRP A 113 3.64 -4.32 -0.80
CA TRP A 113 4.40 -3.06 -0.81
C TRP A 113 3.84 -1.95 0.08
N ALA A 114 2.57 -2.01 0.44
CA ALA A 114 1.92 -1.00 1.25
C ALA A 114 2.33 -1.10 2.73
N THR A 115 2.19 0.03 3.43
CA THR A 115 2.15 0.08 4.90
C THR A 115 0.85 0.74 5.33
N SER A 116 0.45 0.54 6.59
CA SER A 116 -0.73 1.23 7.15
C SER A 116 -0.61 2.76 7.05
N ALA A 117 0.61 3.29 7.19
CA ALA A 117 0.87 4.74 7.13
C ALA A 117 0.83 5.32 5.70
N THR A 118 0.96 4.51 4.65
CA THR A 118 1.08 5.00 3.27
C THR A 118 -0.25 5.09 2.52
N VAL A 119 -1.37 4.64 3.10
CA VAL A 119 -2.67 4.65 2.41
C VAL A 119 -3.14 6.03 1.99
N ASP A 120 -2.72 7.09 2.69
CA ASP A 120 -2.97 8.48 2.29
C ASP A 120 -2.55 8.78 0.83
N VAL A 121 -1.53 8.08 0.30
CA VAL A 121 -1.10 8.21 -1.11
C VAL A 121 -2.23 7.84 -2.08
N VAL A 122 -3.04 6.85 -1.73
CA VAL A 122 -4.19 6.43 -2.55
C VAL A 122 -5.25 7.52 -2.54
N TYR A 123 -5.47 8.18 -1.40
CA TYR A 123 -6.39 9.31 -1.32
C TYR A 123 -5.92 10.53 -2.11
N ASP A 124 -4.63 10.84 -2.05
CA ASP A 124 -4.04 11.91 -2.84
C ASP A 124 -4.18 11.64 -4.35
N LEU A 125 -3.97 10.39 -4.78
CA LEU A 125 -4.16 9.98 -6.17
C LEU A 125 -5.64 10.06 -6.59
N LEU A 126 -6.56 9.54 -5.78
CA LEU A 126 -8.01 9.66 -6.05
C LEU A 126 -8.44 11.12 -6.14
N HIS A 127 -7.93 11.96 -5.25
CA HIS A 127 -8.19 13.39 -5.23
C HIS A 127 -7.67 14.07 -6.50
N MET A 128 -6.45 13.75 -6.91
CA MET A 128 -5.86 14.20 -8.17
C MET A 128 -6.72 13.80 -9.38
N MET A 129 -7.34 12.63 -9.33
CA MET A 129 -8.20 12.07 -10.36
C MET A 129 -9.67 12.48 -10.25
N GLY A 130 -10.03 13.29 -9.25
CA GLY A 130 -11.40 13.76 -9.03
C GLY A 130 -12.37 12.67 -8.59
N ARG A 131 -11.87 11.63 -7.90
CA ARG A 131 -12.61 10.41 -7.51
C ARG A 131 -12.57 10.16 -6.00
N ASP A 132 -12.75 11.22 -5.21
CA ASP A 132 -12.82 11.11 -3.74
C ASP A 132 -14.05 10.32 -3.26
N ASP A 133 -14.98 9.96 -4.15
CA ASP A 133 -16.14 9.12 -3.91
C ASP A 133 -15.80 7.65 -3.62
N ILE A 134 -14.64 7.15 -4.07
CA ILE A 134 -14.32 5.71 -4.01
C ILE A 134 -13.87 5.30 -2.59
N PRO A 135 -14.57 4.40 -1.88
CA PRO A 135 -14.13 3.93 -0.57
C PRO A 135 -12.80 3.14 -0.68
N VAL A 136 -11.94 3.31 0.32
CA VAL A 136 -10.64 2.61 0.41
C VAL A 136 -10.54 1.95 1.77
N GLY A 137 -10.26 0.66 1.79
CA GLY A 137 -10.16 -0.15 3.01
C GLY A 137 -8.76 -0.73 3.21
N LEU A 138 -8.30 -0.79 4.46
CA LEU A 138 -7.00 -1.33 4.83
C LEU A 138 -7.08 -2.79 5.25
N GLY A 139 -6.28 -3.64 4.61
CA GLY A 139 -6.08 -5.03 5.00
C GLY A 139 -5.27 -5.21 6.27
N ASP A 140 -5.10 -6.46 6.67
CA ASP A 140 -4.20 -6.76 7.80
C ASP A 140 -2.74 -6.56 7.41
N VAL A 141 -1.94 -6.16 8.40
CA VAL A 141 -0.50 -5.94 8.23
C VAL A 141 0.28 -7.25 8.16
N PHE A 142 -0.33 -8.36 8.61
CA PHE A 142 0.29 -9.68 8.65
C PHE A 142 -0.46 -10.66 7.75
N ALA A 143 0.29 -11.61 7.19
CA ALA A 143 -0.28 -12.69 6.39
C ALA A 143 -1.17 -13.59 7.26
N VAL A 144 -2.03 -14.38 6.61
CA VAL A 144 -2.92 -15.30 7.31
C VAL A 144 -2.10 -16.23 8.22
N GLY A 145 -2.48 -16.29 9.50
CA GLY A 145 -1.85 -17.16 10.50
C GLY A 145 -0.52 -16.66 11.06
N GLN A 146 -0.07 -15.45 10.73
CA GLN A 146 1.20 -14.88 11.22
C GLN A 146 1.01 -13.78 12.29
N VAL A 147 -0.19 -13.60 12.81
CA VAL A 147 -0.49 -12.64 13.88
C VAL A 147 -0.09 -13.25 15.23
N HIS A 148 0.61 -12.50 16.09
CA HIS A 148 0.93 -12.99 17.42
C HIS A 148 -0.34 -13.14 18.29
N PRO A 149 -0.60 -14.32 18.91
CA PRO A 149 -1.88 -14.59 19.59
C PRO A 149 -2.22 -13.62 20.73
N THR A 150 -1.20 -13.16 21.46
CA THR A 150 -1.38 -12.27 22.63
C THR A 150 -1.22 -10.79 22.28
N PHE A 151 -0.57 -10.47 21.16
CA PHE A 151 -0.23 -9.09 20.79
C PHE A 151 -0.45 -8.91 19.28
N PRO A 152 -1.70 -8.74 18.83
CA PRO A 152 -2.02 -8.78 17.41
C PRO A 152 -1.32 -7.72 16.54
N GLY A 153 -0.84 -6.63 17.15
CA GLY A 153 -0.07 -5.58 16.47
C GLY A 153 1.38 -5.97 16.12
N ILE A 154 1.85 -7.16 16.54
CA ILE A 154 3.15 -7.71 16.14
C ILE A 154 2.97 -9.07 15.44
N GLY A 155 3.89 -9.36 14.52
CA GLY A 155 3.96 -10.66 13.86
C GLY A 155 4.37 -11.75 14.85
N ASP A 156 4.05 -12.98 14.52
CA ASP A 156 4.55 -14.14 15.26
C ASP A 156 6.08 -14.29 15.11
N CYS A 157 6.67 -15.24 15.82
CA CYS A 157 8.12 -15.47 15.76
C CYS A 157 8.62 -16.03 14.41
N LYS A 158 7.73 -16.35 13.48
CA LYS A 158 8.03 -16.86 12.14
C LYS A 158 7.82 -15.80 11.06
N TYR A 159 7.19 -14.67 11.40
CA TYR A 159 6.93 -13.58 10.50
C TYR A 159 8.24 -12.91 10.07
N VAL A 160 8.47 -12.89 8.76
CA VAL A 160 9.52 -12.11 8.13
C VAL A 160 8.88 -11.35 6.98
N LYS A 161 8.94 -10.02 7.01
CA LYS A 161 8.47 -9.20 5.89
C LYS A 161 9.34 -9.52 4.68
N ALA A 162 8.73 -9.98 3.59
CA ALA A 162 9.49 -10.41 2.42
C ALA A 162 10.17 -9.23 1.72
N ILE A 163 9.63 -8.01 1.84
CA ILE A 163 10.24 -6.78 1.30
C ILE A 163 11.37 -6.34 2.24
N PRO A 164 12.64 -6.38 1.79
CA PRO A 164 13.78 -6.13 2.66
C PRO A 164 13.98 -4.64 2.94
N LEU A 165 14.59 -4.37 4.09
CA LEU A 165 15.14 -3.06 4.42
C LEU A 165 16.31 -2.75 3.47
N GLY A 166 16.27 -1.60 2.80
CA GLY A 166 17.40 -1.10 2.03
C GLY A 166 18.44 -0.44 2.94
N SER A 167 19.59 -0.06 2.37
CA SER A 167 20.72 0.53 3.09
C SER A 167 20.42 1.88 3.79
N GLY A 168 19.24 2.46 3.58
CA GLY A 168 18.81 3.74 4.16
C GLY A 168 17.45 3.72 4.89
N GLY A 169 16.77 2.57 4.97
CA GLY A 169 15.42 2.50 5.53
C GLY A 169 14.52 1.48 4.83
N LEU A 170 13.21 1.63 5.02
CA LEU A 170 12.18 0.82 4.37
C LEU A 170 12.09 1.27 2.90
N MET A 171 12.65 0.50 1.95
CA MET A 171 12.66 0.89 0.53
C MET A 171 11.26 1.19 -0.02
N ASP A 172 10.26 0.44 0.44
CA ASP A 172 8.85 0.58 0.11
C ASP A 172 8.22 1.82 0.78
N SER A 173 8.35 1.94 2.11
CA SER A 173 7.75 3.04 2.87
C SER A 173 8.37 4.39 2.51
N ASP A 174 9.68 4.48 2.35
CA ASP A 174 10.38 5.71 2.03
C ASP A 174 10.03 6.19 0.61
N THR A 175 9.85 5.26 -0.33
CA THR A 175 9.46 5.60 -1.70
C THR A 175 7.99 6.04 -1.77
N LEU A 176 7.08 5.34 -1.09
CA LEU A 176 5.67 5.74 -1.01
C LEU A 176 5.50 7.07 -0.26
N TYR A 177 6.29 7.30 0.79
CA TYR A 177 6.32 8.59 1.49
C TYR A 177 6.85 9.71 0.59
N GLY A 178 7.86 9.42 -0.23
CA GLY A 178 8.34 10.32 -1.28
C GLY A 178 7.23 10.67 -2.28
N LEU A 179 6.48 9.67 -2.76
CA LEU A 179 5.37 9.86 -3.69
C LEU A 179 4.28 10.77 -3.12
N ALA A 180 3.97 10.66 -1.83
CA ALA A 180 2.98 11.52 -1.18
C ALA A 180 3.30 13.04 -1.29
N ARG A 181 4.57 13.39 -1.56
CA ARG A 181 5.01 14.79 -1.73
C ARG A 181 4.82 15.31 -3.16
N ASP A 182 4.74 14.41 -4.13
CA ASP A 182 4.57 14.73 -5.55
C ASP A 182 3.08 14.81 -5.94
N LEU A 183 2.18 14.36 -5.07
CA LEU A 183 0.73 14.35 -5.28
C LEU A 183 0.01 15.51 -4.56
N PRO A 184 -1.15 15.96 -5.06
CA PRO A 184 -1.96 16.91 -4.33
C PRO A 184 -2.48 16.28 -3.05
N ARG A 185 -2.48 17.07 -1.97
CA ARG A 185 -2.90 16.60 -0.66
C ARG A 185 -4.42 16.54 -0.57
N SER A 186 -4.98 15.34 -0.51
CA SER A 186 -6.42 15.14 -0.30
C SER A 186 -6.84 15.66 1.09
N PRO A 187 -8.02 16.29 1.23
CA PRO A 187 -8.62 16.54 2.54
C PRO A 187 -9.17 15.26 3.19
N ARG A 188 -9.41 14.21 2.38
CA ARG A 188 -9.76 12.87 2.87
C ARG A 188 -8.50 12.20 3.38
N ARG A 189 -8.15 12.45 4.64
CA ARG A 189 -7.00 11.88 5.32
C ARG A 189 -7.31 11.45 6.74
N TYR A 190 -6.41 10.63 7.26
CA TYR A 190 -6.47 10.20 8.65
C TYR A 190 -5.90 11.29 9.56
N THR A 191 -6.81 12.05 10.18
CA THR A 191 -6.46 12.94 11.29
C THR A 191 -6.70 12.21 12.62
N ALA A 192 -6.06 12.69 13.68
CA ALA A 192 -6.30 12.18 15.03
C ALA A 192 -7.80 12.24 15.42
N GLU A 193 -8.59 13.20 14.90
CA GLU A 193 -10.05 13.21 15.10
C GLU A 193 -10.77 12.09 14.36
N ASN A 194 -10.40 11.80 13.11
CA ASN A 194 -11.05 10.77 12.30
C ASN A 194 -10.71 9.36 12.80
N SER A 195 -9.50 9.16 13.31
CA SER A 195 -9.03 7.89 13.86
C SER A 195 -9.89 7.39 15.03
N VAL A 196 -10.37 8.30 15.90
CA VAL A 196 -11.28 7.93 17.01
C VAL A 196 -12.61 7.37 16.51
N LYS A 197 -13.13 7.89 15.39
CA LYS A 197 -14.37 7.37 14.78
C LYS A 197 -14.21 5.94 14.25
N SER A 198 -12.98 5.55 13.92
CA SER A 198 -12.62 4.20 13.46
C SER A 198 -12.16 3.28 14.59
N GLY A 199 -12.24 3.73 15.87
CA GLY A 199 -11.89 2.93 17.03
C GLY A 199 -10.40 2.97 17.42
N ALA A 200 -9.59 3.79 16.75
CA ALA A 200 -8.20 3.98 17.12
C ALA A 200 -8.05 4.96 18.30
N PRO A 201 -7.09 4.72 19.21
CA PRO A 201 -6.64 5.73 20.17
C PRO A 201 -6.21 7.03 19.48
N ARG A 202 -6.24 8.14 20.22
CA ARG A 202 -5.77 9.46 19.72
C ARG A 202 -4.23 9.58 19.78
N ASP A 203 -3.52 8.49 19.51
CA ASP A 203 -2.06 8.40 19.45
C ASP A 203 -1.60 7.89 18.07
N THR A 204 -0.29 7.84 17.85
CA THR A 204 0.37 7.41 16.61
C THR A 204 0.76 5.95 16.57
N ASP A 205 0.40 5.18 17.59
CA ASP A 205 0.96 3.85 17.79
C ASP A 205 0.20 2.79 16.98
N HIS A 206 -1.01 3.12 16.52
CA HIS A 206 -1.90 2.22 15.78
C HIS A 206 -2.38 2.80 14.45
N PRO A 207 -1.48 3.09 13.47
CA PRO A 207 -1.86 3.60 12.17
C PRO A 207 -2.87 2.70 11.42
N GLU A 208 -2.83 1.40 11.66
CA GLU A 208 -3.73 0.40 11.08
C GLU A 208 -5.20 0.53 11.50
N LEU A 209 -5.47 1.12 12.67
CA LEU A 209 -6.84 1.30 13.18
C LEU A 209 -7.46 2.63 12.77
N ARG A 210 -6.69 3.50 12.10
CA ARG A 210 -7.11 4.89 11.82
C ARG A 210 -8.10 5.01 10.68
N GLN A 211 -8.46 3.89 10.06
CA GLN A 211 -9.20 3.83 8.83
C GLN A 211 -10.10 2.61 8.72
N PRO A 212 -11.12 2.66 7.85
CA PRO A 212 -11.96 1.49 7.61
C PRO A 212 -11.12 0.28 7.18
N SER A 213 -11.41 -0.88 7.77
CA SER A 213 -10.77 -2.11 7.33
C SER A 213 -11.23 -2.50 5.92
N ALA A 214 -10.45 -3.31 5.22
CA ALA A 214 -10.81 -3.87 3.92
C ALA A 214 -12.14 -4.65 4.00
N VAL A 215 -12.38 -5.33 5.12
CA VAL A 215 -13.63 -6.08 5.37
C VAL A 215 -14.82 -5.14 5.59
N ASP A 216 -14.65 -4.02 6.29
CA ASP A 216 -15.73 -3.05 6.51
C ASP A 216 -16.09 -2.32 5.22
N VAL A 217 -15.09 -1.95 4.42
CA VAL A 217 -15.31 -1.37 3.09
C VAL A 217 -16.00 -2.37 2.17
N TRP A 218 -15.57 -3.63 2.18
CA TRP A 218 -16.25 -4.69 1.45
C TRP A 218 -17.74 -4.81 1.84
N LYS A 219 -18.05 -4.87 3.13
CA LYS A 219 -19.43 -4.91 3.63
C LYS A 219 -20.24 -3.72 3.16
N SER A 220 -19.70 -2.50 3.31
CA SER A 220 -20.36 -1.27 2.86
C SER A 220 -20.64 -1.28 1.36
N ILE A 221 -19.70 -1.80 0.55
CA ILE A 221 -19.90 -1.96 -0.89
C ILE A 221 -21.04 -2.92 -1.17
N VAL A 222 -21.05 -4.10 -0.54
CA VAL A 222 -22.09 -5.11 -0.71
C VAL A 222 -23.47 -4.59 -0.29
N GLU A 223 -23.56 -3.86 0.82
CA GLU A 223 -24.79 -3.22 1.30
C GLU A 223 -25.31 -2.14 0.34
N SER A 224 -24.41 -1.48 -0.39
CA SER A 224 -24.76 -0.44 -1.38
C SER A 224 -25.21 -0.98 -2.74
N LEU A 225 -25.19 -2.30 -2.95
CA LEU A 225 -25.54 -2.91 -4.22
C LEU A 225 -27.04 -3.11 -4.39
N ASP A 226 -27.51 -2.94 -5.62
CA ASP A 226 -28.86 -3.33 -5.98
C ASP A 226 -29.05 -4.86 -5.84
N PRO A 227 -30.24 -5.34 -5.40
CA PRO A 227 -30.50 -6.76 -5.27
C PRO A 227 -30.15 -7.57 -6.52
N GLY A 228 -29.39 -8.64 -6.35
CA GLY A 228 -28.95 -9.52 -7.44
C GLY A 228 -27.68 -9.06 -8.18
N SER A 229 -27.16 -7.86 -7.89
CA SER A 229 -25.88 -7.41 -8.41
C SER A 229 -24.74 -8.33 -8.00
N LYS A 230 -23.73 -8.41 -8.86
CA LYS A 230 -22.51 -9.17 -8.61
C LYS A 230 -21.27 -8.30 -8.77
N ILE A 231 -20.21 -8.64 -8.05
CA ILE A 231 -18.93 -7.92 -8.03
C ILE A 231 -17.87 -8.76 -8.74
N THR A 232 -17.08 -8.11 -9.59
CA THR A 232 -15.80 -8.65 -10.03
C THR A 232 -14.67 -8.11 -9.16
N ILE A 233 -13.79 -8.99 -8.69
CA ILE A 233 -12.62 -8.60 -7.91
C ILE A 233 -11.38 -8.69 -8.82
N LEU A 234 -10.57 -7.64 -8.84
CA LEU A 234 -9.26 -7.63 -9.47
C LEU A 234 -8.22 -7.62 -8.35
N THR A 235 -7.32 -8.59 -8.30
CA THR A 235 -6.26 -8.66 -7.27
C THR A 235 -4.89 -8.55 -7.91
N ASN A 236 -4.16 -7.50 -7.58
CA ASN A 236 -2.79 -7.26 -8.05
C ASN A 236 -1.73 -7.34 -6.92
N GLY A 237 -2.15 -7.65 -5.70
CA GLY A 237 -1.27 -7.91 -4.55
C GLY A 237 -1.48 -9.30 -3.93
N PRO A 238 -0.98 -9.51 -2.71
CA PRO A 238 -1.21 -10.75 -1.96
C PRO A 238 -2.69 -10.98 -1.69
N LEU A 239 -3.08 -12.25 -1.60
CA LEU A 239 -4.48 -12.65 -1.50
C LEU A 239 -5.07 -12.57 -0.08
N THR A 240 -4.37 -11.92 0.85
CA THR A 240 -4.74 -11.83 2.27
C THR A 240 -6.15 -11.24 2.44
N ASN A 241 -6.44 -10.12 1.78
CA ASN A 241 -7.75 -9.46 1.84
C ASN A 241 -8.86 -10.35 1.30
N LEU A 242 -8.66 -10.95 0.13
CA LEU A 242 -9.65 -11.85 -0.47
C LEU A 242 -9.89 -13.09 0.42
N ALA A 243 -8.85 -13.69 0.99
CA ALA A 243 -8.98 -14.82 1.91
C ALA A 243 -9.82 -14.45 3.15
N LYS A 244 -9.64 -13.24 3.70
CA LYS A 244 -10.47 -12.71 4.80
C LYS A 244 -11.92 -12.54 4.38
N ILE A 245 -12.14 -11.96 3.20
CA ILE A 245 -13.48 -11.71 2.65
C ILE A 245 -14.23 -13.03 2.45
N ILE A 246 -13.59 -14.06 1.88
CA ILE A 246 -14.21 -15.38 1.67
C ILE A 246 -14.75 -15.99 2.96
N HIS A 247 -14.09 -15.73 4.10
CA HIS A 247 -14.54 -16.23 5.41
C HIS A 247 -15.63 -15.37 6.07
N SER A 248 -15.91 -14.17 5.56
CA SER A 248 -17.02 -13.34 6.05
C SER A 248 -18.38 -13.86 5.55
N GLU A 249 -19.45 -13.64 6.32
CA GLU A 249 -20.77 -14.17 6.01
C GLU A 249 -21.32 -13.67 4.66
N ASN A 250 -21.93 -14.59 3.88
CA ASN A 250 -22.56 -14.35 2.57
C ASN A 250 -21.69 -13.71 1.47
N SER A 251 -20.38 -13.57 1.69
CA SER A 251 -19.45 -12.85 0.81
C SER A 251 -19.19 -13.52 -0.55
N THR A 252 -19.16 -14.85 -0.60
CA THR A 252 -18.82 -15.58 -1.82
C THR A 252 -19.93 -15.52 -2.86
N SER A 253 -21.19 -15.41 -2.42
CA SER A 253 -22.35 -15.41 -3.31
C SER A 253 -22.47 -14.16 -4.18
N VAL A 254 -21.96 -13.02 -3.70
CA VAL A 254 -21.98 -11.74 -4.42
C VAL A 254 -20.80 -11.60 -5.39
N ILE A 255 -19.75 -12.42 -5.24
CA ILE A 255 -18.59 -12.42 -6.13
C ILE A 255 -18.93 -13.19 -7.41
N GLN A 256 -18.90 -12.51 -8.56
CA GLN A 256 -19.09 -13.14 -9.87
C GLN A 256 -17.84 -13.89 -10.31
N GLU A 257 -16.70 -13.21 -10.24
CA GLU A 257 -15.41 -13.71 -10.68
C GLU A 257 -14.26 -12.90 -10.07
N VAL A 258 -13.10 -13.52 -10.03
CA VAL A 258 -11.87 -12.97 -9.50
C VAL A 258 -10.78 -13.09 -10.56
N TYR A 259 -10.12 -11.97 -10.88
CA TYR A 259 -8.91 -11.96 -11.68
C TYR A 259 -7.71 -11.78 -10.77
N ILE A 260 -6.76 -12.71 -10.84
CA ILE A 260 -5.61 -12.74 -9.96
C ILE A 260 -4.34 -12.56 -10.77
N VAL A 261 -3.62 -11.46 -10.56
CA VAL A 261 -2.24 -11.29 -11.05
C VAL A 261 -1.31 -11.98 -10.07
N GLY A 262 -0.85 -13.16 -10.46
CA GLY A 262 0.06 -13.93 -9.62
C GLY A 262 0.23 -15.36 -10.09
N GLY A 263 1.12 -16.07 -9.42
CA GLY A 263 1.45 -17.45 -9.72
C GLY A 263 2.47 -17.62 -10.86
N ASN A 264 3.22 -18.71 -10.77
CA ASN A 264 4.19 -19.13 -11.76
C ASN A 264 3.78 -20.53 -12.25
N ILE A 265 3.06 -20.59 -13.37
CA ILE A 265 2.59 -21.86 -13.95
C ILE A 265 3.45 -22.15 -15.17
N ASP A 266 4.49 -22.97 -14.99
CA ASP A 266 5.32 -23.46 -16.10
C ASP A 266 5.88 -24.86 -15.83
N ASN A 267 6.12 -25.61 -16.91
CA ASN A 267 6.68 -26.96 -16.90
C ASN A 267 8.21 -26.94 -17.05
N ASP A 268 8.92 -26.37 -16.07
CA ASP A 268 10.38 -26.51 -15.82
C ASP A 268 11.37 -25.46 -16.35
N THR A 269 10.99 -24.47 -17.18
CA THR A 269 12.01 -23.52 -17.72
C THR A 269 12.00 -22.12 -17.12
N ASN A 270 10.86 -21.65 -16.63
CA ASN A 270 10.72 -20.28 -16.16
C ASN A 270 10.82 -20.15 -14.64
N LYS A 271 11.82 -19.38 -14.21
CA LYS A 271 11.97 -18.98 -12.81
C LYS A 271 10.88 -18.00 -12.39
N GLY A 272 10.48 -18.12 -11.13
CA GLY A 272 9.70 -17.14 -10.40
C GLY A 272 10.40 -15.79 -10.28
N ASN A 273 9.79 -14.85 -9.55
CA ASN A 273 10.28 -13.48 -9.38
C ASN A 273 10.47 -13.09 -7.90
N VAL A 274 10.62 -14.07 -7.00
CA VAL A 274 11.00 -13.78 -5.62
C VAL A 274 12.47 -13.39 -5.55
N PHE A 275 12.75 -12.09 -5.51
CA PHE A 275 14.10 -11.54 -5.48
C PHE A 275 14.73 -11.52 -4.07
N THR A 276 13.90 -11.64 -3.03
CA THR A 276 14.30 -11.43 -1.63
C THR A 276 14.77 -12.71 -0.95
N VAL A 277 14.42 -13.85 -1.53
CA VAL A 277 14.83 -15.19 -1.09
C VAL A 277 15.41 -15.92 -2.30
N PRO A 278 16.72 -15.74 -2.61
CA PRO A 278 17.33 -16.25 -3.84
C PRO A 278 17.23 -17.78 -4.02
N SER A 279 17.06 -18.53 -2.93
CA SER A 279 16.85 -19.98 -2.98
C SER A 279 15.47 -20.38 -3.48
N ASN A 280 14.50 -19.46 -3.56
CA ASN A 280 13.18 -19.71 -4.08
C ASN A 280 13.08 -19.26 -5.55
N GLU A 281 13.43 -20.17 -6.46
CA GLU A 281 13.38 -19.90 -7.91
C GLU A 281 12.00 -20.19 -8.54
N HIS A 282 11.00 -20.59 -7.75
CA HIS A 282 9.76 -21.14 -8.30
C HIS A 282 8.54 -20.26 -8.03
N ALA A 283 8.50 -19.59 -6.88
CA ALA A 283 7.32 -18.82 -6.50
C ALA A 283 7.20 -17.50 -7.26
N GLU A 284 5.96 -17.08 -7.47
CA GLU A 284 5.65 -15.71 -7.86
C GLU A 284 5.44 -14.86 -6.59
N PHE A 285 5.86 -13.60 -6.62
CA PHE A 285 5.99 -12.72 -5.47
C PHE A 285 4.67 -12.51 -4.71
N ASN A 286 3.56 -12.22 -5.38
CA ASN A 286 2.26 -12.02 -4.72
C ASN A 286 1.78 -13.28 -3.99
N ILE A 287 1.98 -14.46 -4.59
CA ILE A 287 1.67 -15.75 -3.95
C ILE A 287 2.64 -16.06 -2.81
N PHE A 288 3.91 -15.67 -2.93
CA PHE A 288 4.93 -15.86 -1.90
C PHE A 288 4.68 -15.02 -0.64
N LEU A 289 4.10 -13.83 -0.79
CA LEU A 289 3.82 -12.90 0.31
C LEU A 289 2.76 -13.44 1.30
N ASP A 290 1.78 -14.22 0.82
CA ASP A 290 0.81 -14.92 1.67
C ASP A 290 0.36 -16.25 1.04
N PRO A 291 1.17 -17.32 1.14
CA PRO A 291 0.87 -18.60 0.50
C PRO A 291 -0.34 -19.30 1.14
N LEU A 292 -0.64 -19.01 2.42
CA LEU A 292 -1.82 -19.57 3.10
C LEU A 292 -3.10 -18.91 2.60
N ALA A 293 -3.11 -17.59 2.43
CA ALA A 293 -4.22 -16.91 1.77
C ALA A 293 -4.40 -17.39 0.32
N ALA A 294 -3.31 -17.55 -0.43
CA ALA A 294 -3.38 -18.09 -1.78
C ALA A 294 -4.01 -19.49 -1.82
N LYS A 295 -3.61 -20.39 -0.91
CA LYS A 295 -4.23 -21.71 -0.76
C LYS A 295 -5.74 -21.61 -0.49
N ILE A 296 -6.13 -20.76 0.46
CA ILE A 296 -7.55 -20.53 0.80
C ILE A 296 -8.35 -20.08 -0.43
N VAL A 297 -7.82 -19.11 -1.19
CA VAL A 297 -8.50 -18.57 -2.37
C VAL A 297 -8.58 -19.62 -3.48
N PHE A 298 -7.49 -20.33 -3.79
CA PHE A 298 -7.48 -21.34 -4.84
C PHE A 298 -8.34 -22.58 -4.51
N GLU A 299 -8.48 -22.94 -3.24
CA GLU A 299 -9.38 -24.01 -2.81
C GLU A 299 -10.85 -23.57 -2.69
N SER A 300 -11.14 -22.28 -2.91
CA SER A 300 -12.49 -21.74 -2.87
C SER A 300 -13.32 -22.15 -4.10
N LYS A 301 -14.63 -21.93 -4.03
CA LYS A 301 -15.56 -22.14 -5.16
C LYS A 301 -15.71 -20.92 -6.08
N LEU A 302 -14.86 -19.90 -5.92
CA LEU A 302 -14.92 -18.70 -6.73
C LEU A 302 -14.50 -19.00 -8.17
N ASN A 303 -15.10 -18.29 -9.13
CA ASN A 303 -14.66 -18.34 -10.52
C ASN A 303 -13.38 -17.52 -10.68
N ILE A 304 -12.22 -18.20 -10.67
CA ILE A 304 -10.91 -17.57 -10.66
C ILE A 304 -10.28 -17.62 -12.05
N THR A 305 -9.87 -16.47 -12.56
CA THR A 305 -8.98 -16.35 -13.71
C THR A 305 -7.61 -15.92 -13.23
N LEU A 306 -6.61 -16.78 -13.41
CA LEU A 306 -5.22 -16.46 -13.06
C LEU A 306 -4.49 -15.83 -14.25
N ILE A 307 -3.74 -14.76 -13.98
CA ILE A 307 -2.84 -14.08 -14.90
C ILE A 307 -1.41 -14.38 -14.43
N PRO A 308 -0.81 -15.50 -14.85
CA PRO A 308 0.50 -15.94 -14.36
C PRO A 308 1.63 -15.05 -14.87
N LEU A 309 2.77 -15.12 -14.18
CA LEU A 309 3.98 -14.34 -14.44
C LEU A 309 4.43 -14.36 -15.91
N GLN A 310 4.27 -15.49 -16.61
CA GLN A 310 4.62 -15.65 -18.03
C GLN A 310 3.80 -14.72 -18.93
N LEU A 311 2.50 -14.55 -18.63
CA LEU A 311 1.65 -13.64 -19.39
C LEU A 311 1.98 -12.19 -19.07
N GLN A 312 2.27 -11.90 -17.80
CA GLN A 312 2.69 -10.56 -17.36
C GLN A 312 3.96 -10.12 -18.09
N LYS A 313 4.99 -10.97 -18.16
CA LYS A 313 6.27 -10.71 -18.85
C LYS A 313 6.13 -10.47 -20.37
N ARG A 314 5.01 -10.85 -20.99
CA ARG A 314 4.74 -10.60 -22.43
C ARG A 314 4.15 -9.22 -22.69
N VAL A 315 3.58 -8.58 -21.67
CA VAL A 315 2.98 -7.25 -21.75
C VAL A 315 4.04 -6.24 -21.32
N GLY A 316 4.15 -5.11 -22.03
CA GLY A 316 5.31 -4.21 -21.97
C GLY A 316 5.72 -3.72 -20.57
N SER A 317 6.96 -3.25 -20.46
CA SER A 317 7.55 -2.75 -19.21
C SER A 317 6.79 -1.53 -18.64
N VAL A 318 6.59 -1.54 -17.33
CA VAL A 318 6.14 -0.41 -16.49
C VAL A 318 6.96 0.83 -16.81
N CYS A 319 8.29 0.73 -16.90
CA CYS A 319 9.15 1.86 -17.27
C CYS A 319 8.80 2.42 -18.66
N ALA A 320 8.52 1.56 -19.64
CA ALA A 320 8.12 2.00 -20.98
C ALA A 320 6.77 2.74 -20.96
N ILE A 321 5.79 2.24 -20.20
CA ILE A 321 4.48 2.88 -20.02
C ILE A 321 4.64 4.25 -19.35
N LEU A 322 5.40 4.32 -18.25
CA LEU A 322 5.66 5.57 -17.53
C LEU A 322 6.33 6.61 -18.42
N ASN A 323 7.32 6.21 -19.23
CA ASN A 323 7.98 7.12 -20.17
C ASN A 323 7.01 7.67 -21.21
N GLN A 324 6.10 6.84 -21.74
CA GLN A 324 5.08 7.30 -22.68
C GLN A 324 4.10 8.28 -22.04
N LEU A 325 3.60 8.00 -20.83
CA LEU A 325 2.73 8.91 -20.08
C LEU A 325 3.41 10.24 -19.78
N GLY A 326 4.70 10.22 -19.45
CA GLY A 326 5.51 11.41 -19.19
C GLY A 326 5.59 12.37 -20.38
N THR A 327 5.39 11.90 -21.62
CA THR A 327 5.38 12.77 -22.80
C THR A 327 4.11 13.62 -22.96
N LYS A 328 3.04 13.31 -22.22
CA LYS A 328 1.73 13.96 -22.35
C LYS A 328 1.52 15.01 -21.26
N SER A 329 2.25 16.12 -21.35
CA SER A 329 2.22 17.21 -20.37
C SER A 329 0.81 17.70 -20.05
N GLY A 330 0.55 17.99 -18.78
CA GLY A 330 -0.67 18.67 -18.33
C GLY A 330 -1.79 17.74 -17.86
N THR A 331 -1.56 16.42 -17.83
CA THR A 331 -2.52 15.46 -17.25
C THR A 331 -2.05 14.95 -15.88
N PRO A 332 -2.97 14.54 -14.99
CA PRO A 332 -2.65 13.87 -13.72
C PRO A 332 -1.71 12.67 -13.86
N GLU A 333 -1.89 11.88 -14.92
CA GLU A 333 -1.10 10.66 -15.16
C GLU A 333 0.32 10.99 -15.59
N SER A 334 0.48 12.07 -16.35
CA SER A 334 1.80 12.61 -16.69
C SER A 334 2.51 13.10 -15.43
N ALA A 335 1.82 13.84 -14.54
CA ALA A 335 2.38 14.29 -13.26
C ALA A 335 2.83 13.10 -12.38
N PHE A 336 1.99 12.05 -12.29
CA PHE A 336 2.33 10.81 -11.60
C PHE A 336 3.56 10.13 -12.22
N SER A 337 3.56 9.93 -13.54
CA SER A 337 4.62 9.16 -14.22
C SER A 337 6.01 9.80 -14.19
N VAL A 338 6.10 11.12 -14.06
CA VAL A 338 7.38 11.83 -13.97
C VAL A 338 7.91 11.93 -12.53
N ALA A 339 7.09 11.60 -11.53
CA ALA A 339 7.47 11.63 -10.11
C ALA A 339 8.70 10.74 -9.86
N PRO A 340 9.78 11.26 -9.24
CA PRO A 340 10.99 10.49 -8.96
C PRO A 340 10.73 9.21 -8.17
N ALA A 341 9.81 9.26 -7.21
CA ALA A 341 9.41 8.10 -6.42
C ALA A 341 8.79 6.98 -7.28
N VAL A 342 7.95 7.32 -8.27
CA VAL A 342 7.33 6.33 -9.16
C VAL A 342 8.37 5.63 -10.04
N LYS A 343 9.34 6.38 -10.55
CA LYS A 343 10.46 5.81 -11.31
C LYS A 343 11.34 4.91 -10.45
N ALA A 344 11.58 5.29 -9.20
CA ALA A 344 12.32 4.45 -8.25
C ALA A 344 11.58 3.12 -7.97
N MET A 345 10.26 3.16 -7.73
CA MET A 345 9.44 1.95 -7.54
C MET A 345 9.53 1.02 -8.75
N ALA A 346 9.38 1.56 -9.97
CA ALA A 346 9.41 0.76 -11.19
C ALA A 346 10.75 0.02 -11.38
N ILE A 347 11.87 0.65 -11.03
CA ILE A 347 13.20 0.02 -11.09
C ILE A 347 13.30 -1.14 -10.09
N THR A 348 12.70 -1.02 -8.91
CA THR A 348 12.77 -2.05 -7.87
C THR A 348 11.82 -3.24 -8.08
N THR A 349 10.74 -3.06 -8.84
CA THR A 349 9.71 -4.09 -9.08
C THR A 349 9.91 -4.89 -10.37
N GLU A 350 10.71 -4.38 -11.32
CA GLU A 350 10.94 -5.02 -12.63
C GLU A 350 12.16 -5.97 -12.69
N THR A 351 12.90 -6.12 -11.59
CA THR A 351 13.97 -7.13 -11.45
C THR A 351 13.43 -8.41 -10.83
#